data_AF-A0AAU5USN6-F1
#
_entry.id   AF-A0AAU5USN6-F1
#
_cell.length_a   1.000
_cell.length_b   1.000
_cell.length_c   1.000
_cell.angle_alpha   90.00
_cell.angle_beta   90.00
_cell.angle_gamma   90.00
#
_symmetry.space_group_name_H-M   'P 1'
#
loop_
_entity.id
_entity.type
_entity.pdbx_description
1 polymer ?
#
loop_
_entity_poly.entity_id
_entity_poly.type
_entity_poly.pdbx_seq_one_letter_code
_entity_poly.pdbx_strand_id
1 'polypeptide(L)'
;MKRELSYGAAALRKRATVKLIAWSVPEILPTAVYGIAVARATDSFLAGHAWQGIAWLGGLVATAGLGAAGARQVYARLGELVEPLRDDLVRRVVGGALRSGDDGAVARLNRQVEIVRDTFAGLVLVLRSFAVTLFGVLAGLLSLAPLVAAFVVPPFLVGFALSLAVLGMAADRVRASLTADEDLAASAGMVFSGVRDITAAGTEEYAEWLVGQPIEAHAAAERALAKVAALRTLCFAVGGWLPLLILLATGPWLVGRGVSTGTLLGGLTYVLIGLQPALNTVMNALGDSGLRYVITLGRILDTSTPAEEPRPVDELNGYRVRLQSLTFAYGPKAEPVLDKLELTIPEGEHLAVVGPSGIGKSTLAGLVCGMLTPTSGRLLLGGAPPTEVTTEELAKTRVLIPQEAYVFSGTMHDNLTYLLPEATEEQVARAVDAVGARRLIERLGPQVKPGELSAGEKQLIALVRAYLSPAPLVVLDEATCFLDPEAERQAEEAFAQRNGTLIVIAHRISSALRARRILVLDGNKAALGTHASLMRTSRLYRDLHGSWTPSAQIQPAS
;
A
#
# COMPACT_ATOMS: atom_id res chain seq x y z
N MET A 1 -0.34 -8.97 15.58
CA MET A 1 -1.79 -9.13 15.90
C MET A 1 -2.29 -8.13 16.94
N LYS A 2 -1.66 -7.99 18.12
CA LYS A 2 -2.17 -7.07 19.16
C LYS A 2 -2.25 -5.61 18.69
N ARG A 3 -1.23 -5.14 17.96
CA ARG A 3 -1.16 -3.79 17.37
C ARG A 3 -2.32 -3.53 16.39
N GLU A 4 -2.55 -4.46 15.48
CA GLU A 4 -3.56 -4.36 14.41
C GLU A 4 -4.98 -4.41 15.00
N LEU A 5 -5.21 -5.27 16.00
CA LEU A 5 -6.48 -5.34 16.71
C LEU A 5 -6.73 -4.06 17.53
N SER A 6 -5.70 -3.51 18.20
CA SER A 6 -5.83 -2.24 18.91
C SER A 6 -6.12 -1.07 17.96
N TYR A 7 -5.55 -1.09 16.76
CA TYR A 7 -5.80 -0.09 15.73
C TYR A 7 -7.25 -0.13 15.25
N GLY A 8 -7.76 -1.32 14.91
CA GLY A 8 -9.16 -1.50 14.53
C GLY A 8 -10.13 -1.11 15.65
N ALA A 9 -9.79 -1.42 16.91
CA ALA A 9 -10.60 -1.02 18.07
C ALA A 9 -10.60 0.49 18.29
N ALA A 10 -9.45 1.16 18.11
CA ALA A 10 -9.34 2.62 18.22
C ALA A 10 -10.11 3.35 17.10
N ALA A 11 -10.25 2.72 15.92
CA ALA A 11 -11.03 3.26 14.81
C ALA A 11 -12.55 3.25 15.06
N LEU A 12 -13.04 2.47 16.04
CA LEU A 12 -14.46 2.43 16.41
C LEU A 12 -14.87 3.72 17.15
N ARG A 13 -15.53 4.63 16.41
CA ARG A 13 -16.08 5.86 16.99
C ARG A 13 -17.27 5.56 17.92
N LYS A 14 -17.13 5.88 19.21
CA LYS A 14 -18.16 5.66 20.25
C LYS A 14 -19.59 5.99 19.81
N ARG A 15 -19.83 7.16 19.21
CA ARG A 15 -21.18 7.58 18.77
C ARG A 15 -21.75 6.69 17.66
N ALA A 16 -20.94 6.34 16.66
CA ALA A 16 -21.37 5.50 15.54
C ALA A 16 -21.58 4.05 16.00
N THR A 17 -20.71 3.53 16.87
CA THR A 17 -20.87 2.20 17.50
C THR A 17 -22.14 2.12 18.33
N VAL A 18 -22.44 3.13 19.15
CA VAL A 18 -23.68 3.17 19.95
C VAL A 18 -24.92 3.18 19.06
N LYS A 19 -24.94 3.99 17.99
CA LYS A 19 -26.06 3.98 17.02
C LYS A 19 -26.23 2.61 16.37
N LEU A 20 -25.13 1.97 15.96
CA LEU A 20 -25.16 0.66 15.33
C LEU A 20 -25.73 -0.40 16.28
N ILE A 21 -25.29 -0.39 17.55
CA ILE A 21 -25.83 -1.27 18.60
C ILE A 21 -27.32 -0.97 18.87
N ALA A 22 -27.72 0.30 18.93
CA ALA A 22 -29.12 0.67 19.15
C ALA A 22 -30.04 0.15 18.04
N TRP A 23 -29.61 0.28 16.77
CA TRP A 23 -30.33 -0.29 15.62
C TRP A 23 -30.20 -1.81 15.50
N SER A 24 -29.40 -2.44 16.37
CA SER A 24 -29.35 -3.89 16.49
C SER A 24 -30.47 -4.48 17.34
N VAL A 25 -31.08 -3.68 18.21
CA VAL A 25 -32.16 -4.14 19.09
C VAL A 25 -33.38 -4.65 18.30
N PRO A 26 -33.86 -3.97 17.23
CA PRO A 26 -34.97 -4.48 16.43
C PRO A 26 -34.68 -5.83 15.73
N GLU A 27 -33.41 -6.13 15.43
CA GLU A 27 -33.02 -7.42 14.84
C GLU A 27 -33.04 -8.58 15.85
N ILE A 28 -32.96 -8.29 17.16
CA ILE A 28 -33.10 -9.30 18.21
C ILE A 28 -34.54 -9.84 18.24
N LEU A 29 -35.53 -9.02 17.90
CA LEU A 29 -36.94 -9.41 18.03
C LEU A 29 -37.34 -10.64 17.21
N PRO A 30 -37.13 -10.68 15.88
CA PRO A 30 -37.47 -11.87 15.11
C PRO A 30 -36.66 -13.08 15.59
N THR A 31 -35.36 -12.91 15.86
CA THR A 31 -34.46 -13.97 16.32
C THR A 31 -34.84 -14.53 17.70
N ALA A 32 -35.43 -13.72 18.58
CA ALA A 32 -35.93 -14.18 19.87
C ALA A 32 -37.31 -14.83 19.78
N VAL A 33 -38.14 -14.45 18.81
CA VAL A 33 -39.56 -14.88 18.76
C VAL A 33 -39.78 -16.11 17.86
N TYR A 34 -38.96 -16.34 16.83
CA TYR A 34 -39.28 -17.34 15.81
C TYR A 34 -39.44 -18.77 16.34
N GLY A 35 -38.59 -19.23 17.26
CA GLY A 35 -38.74 -20.56 17.86
C GLY A 35 -39.96 -20.67 18.78
N ILE A 36 -40.30 -19.62 19.52
CA ILE A 36 -41.55 -19.55 20.31
C ILE A 36 -42.78 -19.57 19.40
N ALA A 37 -42.78 -18.79 18.33
CA ALA A 37 -43.89 -18.71 17.39
C ALA A 37 -44.11 -20.05 16.69
N VAL A 38 -43.05 -20.73 16.25
CA VAL A 38 -43.13 -22.09 15.70
C VAL A 38 -43.67 -23.07 16.73
N ALA A 39 -43.15 -23.06 17.96
CA ALA A 39 -43.61 -23.95 19.01
C ALA A 39 -45.11 -23.79 19.32
N ARG A 40 -45.54 -22.56 19.57
CA ARG A 40 -46.93 -22.23 19.88
C ARG A 40 -47.86 -22.51 18.69
N ALA A 41 -47.41 -22.24 17.47
CA ALA A 41 -48.20 -22.54 16.27
C ALA A 41 -48.41 -24.04 16.11
N THR A 42 -47.34 -24.84 16.24
CA THR A 42 -47.42 -26.31 16.14
C THR A 42 -48.33 -26.90 17.21
N ASP A 43 -48.21 -26.46 18.46
CA ASP A 43 -49.09 -26.93 19.53
C ASP A 43 -50.56 -26.54 19.26
N SER A 44 -50.83 -25.32 18.79
CA SER A 44 -52.17 -24.88 18.40
C SER A 44 -52.76 -25.70 17.24
N PHE A 45 -51.95 -26.04 16.23
CA PHE A 45 -52.39 -26.89 15.12
C PHE A 45 -52.71 -28.32 15.58
N LEU A 46 -51.85 -28.91 16.41
CA LEU A 46 -52.07 -30.24 16.98
C LEU A 46 -53.31 -30.29 17.89
N ALA A 47 -53.64 -29.18 18.56
CA ALA A 47 -54.85 -29.02 19.36
C ALA A 47 -56.10 -28.66 18.54
N GLY A 48 -56.03 -28.59 17.19
CA GLY A 48 -57.16 -28.26 16.31
C GLY A 48 -57.52 -26.77 16.21
N HIS A 49 -56.75 -25.88 16.82
CA HIS A 49 -56.99 -24.42 16.85
C HIS A 49 -56.24 -23.70 15.72
N ALA A 50 -56.62 -23.95 14.46
CA ALA A 50 -55.88 -23.47 13.29
C ALA A 50 -55.67 -21.94 13.25
N TRP A 51 -56.67 -21.15 13.64
CA TRP A 51 -56.56 -19.68 13.65
C TRP A 51 -55.52 -19.15 14.63
N GLN A 52 -55.35 -19.80 15.79
CA GLN A 52 -54.32 -19.42 16.76
C GLN A 52 -52.92 -19.73 16.20
N GLY A 53 -52.77 -20.86 15.51
CA GLY A 53 -51.51 -21.20 14.85
C GLY A 53 -51.13 -20.21 13.75
N ILE A 54 -52.09 -19.83 12.91
CA ILE A 54 -51.89 -18.80 11.88
C ILE A 54 -51.56 -17.45 12.51
N ALA A 55 -52.21 -17.07 13.61
CA ALA A 55 -51.94 -15.81 14.30
C ALA A 55 -50.49 -15.74 14.83
N TRP A 56 -49.96 -16.82 15.40
CA TRP A 56 -48.56 -16.90 15.84
C TRP A 56 -47.57 -16.73 14.67
N LEU A 57 -47.84 -17.38 13.54
CA LEU A 57 -47.03 -17.21 12.33
C LEU A 57 -47.14 -15.80 11.75
N GLY A 58 -48.32 -15.19 11.77
CA GLY A 58 -48.52 -13.78 11.39
C GLY A 58 -47.75 -12.81 12.28
N GLY A 59 -47.74 -13.05 13.59
CA GLY A 59 -46.91 -12.31 14.55
C GLY A 59 -45.42 -12.41 14.25
N LEU A 60 -44.93 -13.60 13.87
CA LEU A 60 -43.55 -13.79 13.44
C LEU A 60 -43.22 -12.94 12.20
N VAL A 61 -44.08 -12.93 11.18
CA VAL A 61 -43.90 -12.08 9.99
C VAL A 61 -43.82 -10.60 10.36
N ALA A 62 -44.66 -10.12 11.29
CA ALA A 62 -44.60 -8.74 11.77
C ALA A 62 -43.26 -8.42 12.45
N THR A 63 -42.74 -9.31 13.30
CA THR A 63 -41.41 -9.14 13.92
C THR A 63 -40.27 -9.17 12.90
N ALA A 64 -40.40 -9.97 11.83
CA ALA A 64 -39.44 -9.99 10.73
C ALA A 64 -39.41 -8.66 9.96
N GLY A 65 -40.56 -8.01 9.77
CA GLY A 65 -40.62 -6.66 9.19
C GLY A 65 -39.88 -5.61 10.03
N LEU A 66 -40.00 -5.66 11.35
CA LEU A 66 -39.25 -4.79 12.27
C LEU A 66 -37.74 -5.09 12.23
N GLY A 67 -37.36 -6.38 12.20
CA GLY A 67 -35.97 -6.79 12.04
C GLY A 67 -35.36 -6.31 10.72
N ALA A 68 -36.11 -6.39 9.62
CA ALA A 68 -35.68 -5.88 8.31
C ALA A 68 -35.45 -4.35 8.32
N ALA A 69 -36.30 -3.59 9.02
CA ALA A 69 -36.09 -2.16 9.21
C ALA A 69 -34.81 -1.86 10.02
N GLY A 70 -34.55 -2.64 11.07
CA GLY A 70 -33.29 -2.56 11.84
C GLY A 70 -32.07 -2.86 10.99
N ALA A 71 -32.11 -3.96 10.23
CA ALA A 71 -31.04 -4.37 9.31
C ALA A 71 -30.71 -3.30 8.29
N ARG A 72 -31.73 -2.72 7.64
CA ARG A 72 -31.53 -1.61 6.69
C ARG A 72 -30.79 -0.44 7.33
N GLN A 73 -31.13 -0.07 8.57
CA GLN A 73 -30.46 1.03 9.27
C GLN A 73 -29.02 0.69 9.63
N VAL A 74 -28.72 -0.55 10.00
CA VAL A 74 -27.35 -0.95 10.31
C VAL A 74 -26.45 -0.84 9.08
N TYR A 75 -26.88 -1.35 7.93
CA TYR A 75 -26.11 -1.21 6.69
C TYR A 75 -25.92 0.26 6.30
N ALA A 76 -26.95 1.10 6.45
CA ALA A 76 -26.85 2.53 6.17
C ALA A 76 -25.86 3.27 7.08
N ARG A 77 -25.68 2.81 8.33
CA ARG A 77 -24.80 3.44 9.32
C ARG A 77 -23.40 2.85 9.36
N LEU A 78 -23.15 1.72 8.71
CA LEU A 78 -21.84 1.07 8.66
C LEU A 78 -20.76 2.00 8.08
N GLY A 79 -21.12 2.81 7.07
CA GLY A 79 -20.23 3.81 6.48
C GLY A 79 -19.67 4.82 7.49
N GLU A 80 -20.41 5.17 8.54
CA GLU A 80 -19.95 6.10 9.60
C GLU A 80 -18.76 5.55 10.39
N LEU A 81 -18.55 4.22 10.39
CA LEU A 81 -17.42 3.55 11.04
C LEU A 81 -16.28 3.24 10.06
N VAL A 82 -16.63 2.86 8.83
CA VAL A 82 -15.70 2.29 7.86
C VAL A 82 -14.95 3.38 7.07
N GLU A 83 -15.64 4.46 6.69
CA GLU A 83 -15.06 5.52 5.86
C GLU A 83 -13.91 6.28 6.57
N PRO A 84 -14.03 6.67 7.86
CA PRO A 84 -12.92 7.33 8.56
C PRO A 84 -11.65 6.47 8.67
N LEU A 85 -11.82 5.15 8.80
CA LEU A 85 -10.70 4.20 8.81
C LEU A 85 -10.02 4.18 7.43
N ARG A 86 -10.79 4.11 6.35
CA ARG A 86 -10.27 4.18 4.98
C ARG A 86 -9.48 5.47 4.77
N ASP A 87 -10.05 6.61 5.15
CA ASP A 87 -9.43 7.92 4.94
C ASP A 87 -8.10 8.05 5.70
N ASP A 88 -7.99 7.53 6.93
CA ASP A 88 -6.73 7.50 7.68
C ASP A 88 -5.68 6.61 7.00
N LEU A 89 -6.08 5.42 6.54
CA LEU A 89 -5.18 4.51 5.83
C LEU A 89 -4.68 5.11 4.51
N VAL A 90 -5.56 5.79 3.74
CA VAL A 90 -5.18 6.51 2.52
C VAL A 90 -4.13 7.57 2.84
N ARG A 91 -4.36 8.41 3.87
CA ARG A 91 -3.41 9.46 4.26
C ARG A 91 -2.06 8.88 4.67
N ARG A 92 -2.03 7.77 5.39
CA ARG A 92 -0.79 7.08 5.78
C ARG A 92 -0.04 6.52 4.57
N VAL A 93 -0.74 5.82 3.67
CA VAL A 93 -0.12 5.24 2.47
C VAL A 93 0.43 6.34 1.57
N VAL A 94 -0.34 7.41 1.31
CA VAL A 94 0.12 8.54 0.50
C VAL A 94 1.27 9.28 1.17
N GLY A 95 1.14 9.58 2.47
CA GLY A 95 2.19 10.29 3.22
C GLY A 95 3.50 9.51 3.30
N GLY A 96 3.43 8.19 3.52
CA GLY A 96 4.59 7.31 3.50
C GLY A 96 5.22 7.23 2.10
N ALA A 97 4.41 7.00 1.07
CA ALA A 97 4.86 6.90 -0.31
C ALA A 97 5.58 8.14 -0.83
N LEU A 98 5.04 9.33 -0.54
CA LEU A 98 5.65 10.60 -0.93
C LEU A 98 7.02 10.83 -0.27
N ARG A 99 7.26 10.24 0.91
CA ARG A 99 8.53 10.36 1.64
C ARG A 99 9.54 9.28 1.24
N SER A 100 9.08 8.07 0.95
CA SER A 100 9.95 6.93 0.63
C SER A 100 10.19 6.74 -0.86
N GLY A 101 9.41 7.39 -1.75
CA GLY A 101 9.48 7.19 -3.19
C GLY A 101 9.06 5.79 -3.63
N ASP A 102 8.06 5.19 -2.96
CA ASP A 102 7.67 3.79 -3.19
C ASP A 102 6.58 3.64 -4.26
N ASP A 103 6.94 3.07 -5.42
CA ASP A 103 6.05 2.79 -6.55
C ASP A 103 4.90 1.82 -6.21
N GLY A 104 5.08 0.97 -5.20
CA GLY A 104 4.05 0.04 -4.71
C GLY A 104 2.87 0.75 -4.03
N ALA A 105 3.00 2.05 -3.74
CA ALA A 105 1.98 2.83 -3.04
C ALA A 105 0.64 2.89 -3.78
N VAL A 106 0.63 2.92 -5.12
CA VAL A 106 -0.60 2.97 -5.93
C VAL A 106 -1.39 1.67 -5.75
N ALA A 107 -0.72 0.52 -5.80
CA ALA A 107 -1.34 -0.78 -5.58
C ALA A 107 -1.84 -0.92 -4.12
N ARG A 108 -1.09 -0.38 -3.15
CA ARG A 108 -1.53 -0.35 -1.75
C ARG A 108 -2.77 0.53 -1.55
N LEU A 109 -2.78 1.71 -2.15
CA LEU A 109 -3.89 2.67 -2.09
C LEU A 109 -5.17 2.11 -2.71
N ASN A 110 -5.07 1.53 -3.91
CA ASN A 110 -6.26 1.09 -4.64
C ASN A 110 -6.77 -0.28 -4.21
N ARG A 111 -5.88 -1.21 -3.82
CA ARG A 111 -6.27 -2.61 -3.53
C ARG A 111 -6.17 -2.96 -2.05
N GLN A 112 -5.07 -2.65 -1.38
CA GLN A 112 -4.88 -3.08 0.01
C GLN A 112 -5.73 -2.30 0.99
N VAL A 113 -5.87 -0.98 0.82
CA VAL A 113 -6.76 -0.16 1.65
C VAL A 113 -8.21 -0.64 1.53
N GLU A 114 -8.67 -0.91 0.32
CA GLU A 114 -10.02 -1.42 0.07
C GLU A 114 -10.24 -2.81 0.69
N ILE A 115 -9.25 -3.71 0.60
CA ILE A 115 -9.29 -5.01 1.29
C ILE A 115 -9.44 -4.82 2.80
N VAL A 116 -8.65 -3.94 3.41
CA VAL A 116 -8.72 -3.68 4.86
C VAL A 116 -10.07 -3.06 5.24
N ARG A 117 -10.57 -2.13 4.42
CA ARG A 117 -11.89 -1.50 4.60
C ARG A 117 -13.01 -2.54 4.58
N ASP A 118 -13.05 -3.38 3.56
CA ASP A 118 -14.13 -4.35 3.35
C ASP A 118 -14.08 -5.47 4.39
N THR A 119 -12.88 -5.96 4.72
CA THR A 119 -12.71 -6.97 5.76
C THR A 119 -13.04 -6.43 7.15
N PHE A 120 -12.73 -5.16 7.44
CA PHE A 120 -13.15 -4.50 8.68
C PHE A 120 -14.68 -4.39 8.76
N ALA A 121 -15.31 -3.89 7.69
CA ALA A 121 -16.77 -3.77 7.60
C ALA A 121 -17.46 -5.13 7.81
N GLY A 122 -16.96 -6.16 7.13
CA GLY A 122 -17.43 -7.54 7.27
C GLY A 122 -17.28 -8.07 8.69
N LEU A 123 -16.13 -7.89 9.32
CA LEU A 123 -15.90 -8.32 10.71
C LEU A 123 -16.84 -7.63 11.69
N VAL A 124 -17.03 -6.32 11.57
CA VAL A 124 -17.95 -5.56 12.42
C VAL A 124 -19.37 -6.10 12.27
N LEU A 125 -19.85 -6.29 11.05
CA LEU A 125 -21.18 -6.84 10.78
C LEU A 125 -21.35 -8.26 11.33
N VAL A 126 -20.37 -9.14 11.09
CA VAL A 126 -20.45 -10.54 11.50
C VAL A 126 -20.41 -10.69 13.02
N LEU A 127 -19.48 -10.03 13.71
CA LEU A 127 -19.38 -10.11 15.17
C LEU A 127 -20.63 -9.56 15.86
N ARG A 128 -21.15 -8.45 15.33
CA ARG A 128 -22.39 -7.84 15.82
C ARG A 128 -23.60 -8.73 15.55
N SER A 129 -23.76 -9.25 14.33
CA SER A 129 -24.85 -10.16 13.96
C SER A 129 -24.82 -11.44 14.80
N PHE A 130 -23.62 -11.98 15.05
CA PHE A 130 -23.42 -13.12 15.95
C PHE A 130 -23.88 -12.80 17.37
N ALA A 131 -23.49 -11.66 17.94
CA ALA A 131 -23.90 -11.25 19.29
C ALA A 131 -25.42 -11.06 19.41
N VAL A 132 -26.04 -10.41 18.42
CA VAL A 132 -27.51 -10.19 18.32
C VAL A 132 -28.24 -11.52 18.27
N THR A 133 -27.80 -12.43 17.38
CA THR A 133 -28.42 -13.74 17.19
C THR A 133 -28.24 -14.60 18.43
N LEU A 134 -27.04 -14.62 19.02
CA LEU A 134 -26.76 -15.38 20.24
C LEU A 134 -27.66 -14.91 21.39
N PHE A 135 -27.75 -13.60 21.61
CA PHE A 135 -28.60 -13.05 22.67
C PHE A 135 -30.08 -13.33 22.41
N GLY A 136 -30.56 -13.11 21.18
CA GLY A 136 -31.95 -13.36 20.80
C GLY A 136 -32.34 -14.83 20.98
N VAL A 137 -31.52 -15.74 20.46
CA VAL A 137 -31.78 -17.19 20.58
C VAL A 137 -31.70 -17.65 22.03
N LEU A 138 -30.72 -17.19 22.82
CA LEU A 138 -30.65 -17.55 24.25
C LEU A 138 -31.87 -17.05 25.02
N ALA A 139 -32.27 -15.79 24.81
CA ALA A 139 -33.46 -15.23 25.45
C ALA A 139 -34.74 -15.99 25.05
N GLY A 140 -34.90 -16.30 23.76
CA GLY A 140 -36.02 -17.09 23.24
C GLY A 140 -36.06 -18.51 23.78
N LEU A 141 -34.90 -19.20 23.79
CA LEU A 141 -34.79 -20.58 24.25
C LEU A 141 -35.02 -20.72 25.76
N LEU A 142 -34.48 -19.81 26.56
CA LEU A 142 -34.72 -19.77 28.01
C LEU A 142 -36.18 -19.44 28.35
N SER A 143 -36.83 -18.58 27.56
CA SER A 143 -38.26 -18.28 27.70
C SER A 143 -39.14 -19.47 27.29
N LEU A 144 -38.75 -20.19 26.24
CA LEU A 144 -39.50 -21.33 25.71
C LEU A 144 -39.44 -22.54 26.64
N ALA A 145 -38.24 -23.00 26.98
CA ALA A 145 -38.03 -24.08 27.94
C ALA A 145 -36.58 -24.08 28.46
N PRO A 146 -36.35 -23.65 29.72
CA PRO A 146 -35.01 -23.67 30.34
C PRO A 146 -34.34 -25.04 30.30
N LEU A 147 -35.15 -26.11 30.33
CA LEU A 147 -34.67 -27.48 30.29
C LEU A 147 -34.14 -27.87 28.90
N VAL A 148 -34.70 -27.33 27.80
CA VAL A 148 -34.15 -27.49 26.44
C VAL A 148 -32.84 -26.70 26.30
N ALA A 149 -32.77 -25.48 26.85
CA ALA A 149 -31.56 -24.68 26.86
C ALA A 149 -30.38 -25.38 27.55
N ALA A 150 -30.63 -26.11 28.65
CA ALA A 150 -29.60 -26.87 29.37
C ALA A 150 -28.91 -27.95 28.50
N PHE A 151 -29.57 -28.48 27.47
CA PHE A 151 -28.99 -29.45 26.55
C PHE A 151 -28.35 -28.82 25.30
N VAL A 152 -28.82 -27.64 24.89
CA VAL A 152 -28.34 -26.96 23.67
C VAL A 152 -27.13 -26.06 23.93
N VAL A 153 -27.14 -25.30 25.03
CA VAL A 153 -26.13 -24.26 25.30
C VAL A 153 -24.74 -24.82 25.62
N PRO A 154 -24.57 -25.86 26.47
CA PRO A 154 -23.24 -26.39 26.77
C PRO A 154 -22.44 -26.89 25.55
N PRO A 155 -22.96 -27.76 24.67
CA PRO A 155 -22.22 -28.21 23.49
C PRO A 155 -21.90 -27.05 22.53
N PHE A 156 -22.82 -26.08 22.39
CA PHE A 156 -22.55 -24.85 21.62
C PHE A 156 -21.36 -24.05 22.18
N LEU A 157 -21.35 -23.79 23.49
CA LEU A 157 -20.27 -23.05 24.14
C LEU A 157 -18.94 -23.79 24.06
N VAL A 158 -18.94 -25.12 24.19
CA VAL A 158 -17.74 -25.95 24.02
C VAL A 158 -17.22 -25.84 22.59
N GLY A 159 -18.06 -26.01 21.57
CA GLY A 159 -17.65 -25.87 20.17
C GLY A 159 -17.11 -24.47 19.86
N PHE A 160 -17.76 -23.42 20.38
CA PHE A 160 -17.30 -22.04 20.23
C PHE A 160 -15.94 -21.80 20.93
N ALA A 161 -15.77 -22.27 22.17
CA ALA A 161 -14.50 -22.14 22.91
C ALA A 161 -13.35 -22.89 22.22
N LEU A 162 -13.61 -24.11 21.72
CA LEU A 162 -12.64 -24.86 20.92
C LEU A 162 -12.26 -24.11 19.63
N SER A 163 -13.23 -23.48 18.97
CA SER A 163 -12.96 -22.67 17.77
C SER A 163 -12.02 -21.49 18.05
N LEU A 164 -12.19 -20.82 19.21
CA LEU A 164 -11.33 -19.73 19.64
C LEU A 164 -9.92 -20.22 19.99
N ALA A 165 -9.80 -21.39 20.63
CA ALA A 165 -8.51 -21.99 20.98
C ALA A 165 -7.68 -22.34 19.73
N VAL A 166 -8.33 -22.77 18.64
CA VAL A 166 -7.66 -23.11 17.37
C VAL A 166 -7.31 -21.87 16.52
N LEU A 167 -7.87 -20.70 16.85
CA LEU A 167 -7.71 -19.49 16.04
C LEU A 167 -6.25 -19.04 15.91
N GLY A 168 -5.46 -19.12 16.99
CA GLY A 168 -4.03 -18.76 16.95
C GLY A 168 -3.23 -19.66 16.01
N MET A 169 -3.46 -20.98 16.09
CA MET A 169 -2.84 -21.96 15.20
C MET A 169 -3.22 -21.72 13.73
N ALA A 170 -4.50 -21.42 13.46
CA ALA A 170 -4.96 -21.09 12.12
C ALA A 170 -4.27 -19.81 11.59
N ALA A 171 -4.11 -18.80 12.45
CA ALA A 171 -3.42 -17.57 12.09
C ALA A 171 -1.97 -17.82 11.65
N ASP A 172 -1.25 -18.67 12.37
CA ASP A 172 0.15 -18.98 12.04
C ASP A 172 0.26 -19.82 10.75
N ARG A 173 -0.66 -20.75 10.50
CA ARG A 173 -0.65 -21.59 9.27
C ARG A 173 -0.97 -20.80 8.01
N VAL A 174 -1.94 -19.89 8.06
CA VAL A 174 -2.22 -19.02 6.90
C VAL A 174 -1.07 -18.04 6.67
N ARG A 175 -0.42 -17.51 7.72
CA ARG A 175 0.79 -16.69 7.51
C ARG A 175 1.86 -17.46 6.75
N ALA A 176 2.13 -18.71 7.16
CA ALA A 176 3.09 -19.57 6.48
C ALA A 176 2.69 -19.85 5.02
N SER A 177 1.39 -20.09 4.75
CA SER A 177 0.87 -20.26 3.39
C SER A 177 1.07 -19.00 2.53
N LEU A 178 0.76 -17.81 3.07
CA LEU A 178 0.95 -16.55 2.36
C LEU A 178 2.42 -16.24 2.08
N THR A 179 3.33 -16.50 3.03
CA THR A 179 4.77 -16.33 2.78
C THR A 179 5.25 -17.29 1.70
N ALA A 180 4.82 -18.56 1.73
CA ALA A 180 5.19 -19.52 0.69
C ALA A 180 4.59 -19.18 -0.69
N ASP A 181 3.38 -18.61 -0.73
CA ASP A 181 2.75 -18.08 -1.96
C ASP A 181 3.55 -16.90 -2.54
N GLU A 182 4.04 -16.00 -1.68
CA GLU A 182 4.90 -14.89 -2.10
C GLU A 182 6.25 -15.35 -2.67
N ASP A 183 6.90 -16.32 -2.02
CA ASP A 183 8.16 -16.90 -2.50
C ASP A 183 7.97 -17.63 -3.84
N LEU A 184 6.85 -18.35 -3.99
CA LEU A 184 6.46 -18.99 -5.24
C LEU A 184 6.21 -17.97 -6.35
N ALA A 185 5.42 -16.93 -6.07
CA ALA A 185 5.12 -15.87 -7.03
C ALA A 185 6.37 -15.12 -7.47
N ALA A 186 7.30 -14.84 -6.54
CA ALA A 186 8.58 -14.21 -6.86
C ALA A 186 9.43 -15.10 -7.78
N SER A 187 9.57 -16.38 -7.45
CA SER A 187 10.37 -17.34 -8.24
C SER A 187 9.78 -17.59 -9.62
N ALA A 188 8.47 -17.83 -9.69
CA ALA A 188 7.75 -17.99 -10.95
C ALA A 188 7.79 -16.71 -11.80
N GLY A 189 7.66 -15.53 -11.17
CA GLY A 189 7.76 -14.24 -11.84
C GLY A 189 9.12 -14.05 -12.52
N MET A 190 10.22 -14.41 -11.85
CA MET A 190 11.56 -14.38 -12.45
C MET A 190 11.65 -15.30 -13.67
N VAL A 191 11.19 -16.54 -13.57
CA VAL A 191 11.21 -17.51 -14.69
C VAL A 191 10.36 -17.01 -15.86
N PHE A 192 9.15 -16.52 -15.63
CA PHE A 192 8.29 -16.02 -16.70
C PHE A 192 8.84 -14.75 -17.35
N SER A 193 9.48 -13.87 -16.58
CA SER A 193 10.14 -12.68 -17.14
C SER A 193 11.31 -13.04 -18.05
N GLY A 194 12.04 -14.11 -17.73
CA GLY A 194 13.19 -14.62 -18.48
C GLY A 194 12.87 -15.73 -19.47
N VAL A 195 11.59 -16.03 -19.74
CA VAL A 195 11.18 -17.24 -20.49
C VAL A 195 11.84 -17.31 -21.87
N ARG A 196 11.99 -16.17 -22.54
CA ARG A 196 12.64 -16.08 -23.86
C ARG A 196 14.10 -16.49 -23.80
N ASP A 197 14.82 -16.02 -22.77
CA ASP A 197 16.25 -16.28 -22.61
C ASP A 197 16.49 -17.72 -22.15
N ILE A 198 15.66 -18.21 -21.22
CA ILE A 198 15.69 -19.61 -20.75
C ILE A 198 15.47 -20.57 -21.92
N THR A 199 14.47 -20.30 -22.77
CA THR A 199 14.18 -21.12 -23.96
C THR A 199 15.31 -21.03 -24.99
N ALA A 200 15.87 -19.84 -25.19
CA ALA A 200 16.98 -19.64 -26.13
C ALA A 200 18.28 -20.33 -25.65
N ALA A 201 18.49 -20.40 -24.34
CA ALA A 201 19.66 -21.03 -23.73
C ALA A 201 19.49 -22.54 -23.50
N GLY A 202 18.27 -23.08 -23.62
CA GLY A 202 17.97 -24.49 -23.36
C GLY A 202 18.15 -24.89 -21.88
N THR A 203 17.85 -23.98 -20.95
CA THR A 203 18.05 -24.17 -19.51
C THR A 203 16.74 -24.41 -18.74
N GLU A 204 15.76 -25.04 -19.37
CA GLU A 204 14.42 -25.26 -18.79
C GLU A 204 14.47 -26.12 -17.51
N GLU A 205 15.34 -27.13 -17.45
CA GLU A 205 15.49 -27.98 -16.25
C GLU A 205 15.97 -27.17 -15.02
N TYR A 206 16.84 -26.18 -15.23
CA TYR A 206 17.27 -25.29 -14.15
C TYR A 206 16.14 -24.38 -13.68
N ALA A 207 15.33 -23.88 -14.61
CA ALA A 207 14.15 -23.08 -14.30
C ALA A 207 13.10 -23.89 -13.53
N GLU A 208 12.89 -25.16 -13.89
CA GLU A 208 12.01 -26.08 -13.16
C GLU A 208 12.52 -26.34 -11.74
N TRP A 209 13.82 -26.63 -11.59
CA TRP A 209 14.45 -26.82 -10.29
C TRP A 209 14.32 -25.59 -9.39
N LEU A 210 14.49 -24.38 -9.95
CA LEU A 210 14.39 -23.11 -9.21
C LEU A 210 13.01 -22.90 -8.59
N VAL A 211 11.94 -23.30 -9.29
CA VAL A 211 10.55 -23.12 -8.83
C VAL A 211 10.03 -24.34 -8.06
N GLY A 212 10.65 -25.51 -8.23
CA GLY A 212 10.24 -26.76 -7.59
C GLY A 212 10.18 -26.69 -6.06
N GLN A 213 11.22 -26.16 -5.41
CA GLN A 213 11.22 -26.03 -3.94
C GLN A 213 10.11 -25.07 -3.42
N PRO A 214 9.93 -23.86 -3.97
CA PRO A 214 8.79 -23.00 -3.64
C PRO A 214 7.43 -23.67 -3.82
N ILE A 215 7.23 -24.44 -4.90
CA ILE A 215 5.98 -25.19 -5.14
C ILE A 215 5.74 -26.21 -4.01
N GLU A 216 6.76 -26.99 -3.65
CA GLU A 216 6.63 -28.00 -2.58
C GLU A 216 6.37 -27.36 -1.22
N ALA A 217 7.06 -26.26 -0.92
CA ALA A 217 6.86 -25.49 0.32
C ALA A 217 5.44 -24.92 0.41
N HIS A 218 4.94 -24.32 -0.67
CA HIS A 218 3.57 -23.82 -0.75
C HIS A 218 2.55 -24.97 -0.59
N ALA A 219 2.76 -26.08 -1.29
CA ALA A 219 1.90 -27.26 -1.15
C ALA A 219 1.91 -27.83 0.29
N ALA A 220 3.06 -27.84 0.98
CA ALA A 220 3.15 -28.27 2.36
C ALA A 220 2.41 -27.32 3.31
N ALA A 221 2.53 -26.01 3.10
CA ALA A 221 1.82 -24.99 3.87
C ALA A 221 0.29 -25.08 3.68
N GLU A 222 -0.18 -25.25 2.45
CA GLU A 222 -1.59 -25.46 2.13
C GLU A 222 -2.15 -26.74 2.77
N ARG A 223 -1.41 -27.86 2.70
CA ARG A 223 -1.79 -29.10 3.42
C ARG A 223 -1.87 -28.88 4.93
N ALA A 224 -0.94 -28.11 5.49
CA ALA A 224 -0.94 -27.80 6.92
C ALA A 224 -2.12 -26.89 7.32
N LEU A 225 -2.54 -25.99 6.43
CA LEU A 225 -3.74 -25.18 6.58
C LEU A 225 -5.02 -26.02 6.49
N ALA A 226 -5.10 -26.93 5.50
CA ALA A 226 -6.22 -27.85 5.33
C ALA A 226 -6.44 -28.74 6.57
N LYS A 227 -5.37 -29.20 7.23
CA LYS A 227 -5.46 -29.94 8.51
C LYS A 227 -6.11 -29.10 9.62
N VAL A 228 -5.78 -27.81 9.71
CA VAL A 228 -6.41 -26.90 10.68
C VAL A 228 -7.85 -26.58 10.30
N ALA A 229 -8.16 -26.44 9.01
CA ALA A 229 -9.52 -26.30 8.53
C ALA A 229 -10.38 -27.51 8.92
N ALA A 230 -9.87 -28.74 8.78
CA ALA A 230 -10.54 -29.96 9.22
C ALA A 230 -10.81 -29.95 10.75
N LEU A 231 -9.82 -29.54 11.56
CA LEU A 231 -10.01 -29.38 13.01
C LEU A 231 -11.08 -28.34 13.35
N ARG A 232 -11.15 -27.23 12.60
CA ARG A 232 -12.19 -26.21 12.78
C ARG A 232 -13.57 -26.74 12.39
N THR A 233 -13.68 -27.56 11.34
CA THR A 233 -14.92 -28.26 10.99
C THR A 233 -15.39 -29.19 12.11
N LEU A 234 -14.46 -29.88 12.80
CA LEU A 234 -14.80 -30.67 13.98
C LEU A 234 -15.31 -29.80 15.14
N CYS A 235 -14.69 -28.64 15.40
CA CYS A 235 -15.17 -27.69 16.41
C CYS A 235 -16.60 -27.22 16.09
N PHE A 236 -16.87 -26.94 14.81
CA PHE A 236 -18.22 -26.61 14.33
C PHE A 236 -19.18 -27.78 14.49
N ALA A 237 -18.76 -29.02 14.24
CA ALA A 237 -19.61 -30.19 14.45
C ALA A 237 -20.03 -30.33 15.92
N VAL A 238 -19.12 -30.07 16.86
CA VAL A 238 -19.42 -30.05 18.30
C VAL A 238 -20.37 -28.91 18.65
N GLY A 239 -20.16 -27.70 18.12
CA GLY A 239 -20.96 -26.53 18.50
C GLY A 239 -22.30 -26.38 17.76
N GLY A 240 -22.39 -26.89 16.53
CA GLY A 240 -23.53 -26.70 15.63
C GLY A 240 -24.40 -27.95 15.49
N TRP A 241 -23.79 -29.12 15.24
CA TRP A 241 -24.55 -30.36 14.98
C TRP A 241 -24.86 -31.16 16.25
N LEU A 242 -23.94 -31.22 17.21
CA LEU A 242 -24.14 -31.97 18.46
C LEU A 242 -25.34 -31.48 19.29
N PRO A 243 -25.62 -30.16 19.45
CA PRO A 243 -26.82 -29.70 20.14
C PRO A 243 -28.11 -30.26 19.51
N LEU A 244 -28.16 -30.35 18.19
CA LEU A 244 -29.29 -30.90 17.45
C LEU A 244 -29.45 -32.40 17.69
N LEU A 245 -28.36 -33.15 17.64
CA LEU A 245 -28.36 -34.59 17.91
C LEU A 245 -28.77 -34.90 19.35
N ILE A 246 -28.27 -34.13 20.33
CA ILE A 246 -28.64 -34.26 21.74
C ILE A 246 -30.13 -33.96 21.92
N LEU A 247 -30.64 -32.89 21.32
CA LEU A 247 -32.04 -32.53 21.44
C LEU A 247 -32.96 -33.59 20.82
N LEU A 248 -32.58 -34.17 19.69
CA LEU A 248 -33.33 -35.25 19.05
C LEU A 248 -33.31 -36.54 19.89
N ALA A 249 -32.13 -36.92 20.41
CA ALA A 249 -31.98 -38.11 21.24
C ALA A 249 -32.71 -38.00 22.60
N THR A 250 -32.72 -36.81 23.19
CA THR A 250 -33.42 -36.54 24.46
C THR A 250 -34.91 -36.24 24.28
N GLY A 251 -35.38 -36.02 23.06
CA GLY A 251 -36.76 -35.66 22.73
C GLY A 251 -37.83 -36.52 23.41
N PRO A 252 -37.82 -37.86 23.30
CA PRO A 252 -38.83 -38.72 23.93
C PRO A 252 -38.85 -38.59 25.47
N TRP A 253 -37.68 -38.44 26.09
CA TRP A 253 -37.56 -38.24 27.52
C TRP A 253 -38.07 -36.86 27.96
N LEU A 254 -37.81 -35.83 27.16
CA LEU A 254 -38.30 -34.46 27.38
C LEU A 254 -39.83 -34.41 27.31
N VAL A 255 -40.44 -35.10 26.34
CA VAL A 255 -41.90 -35.23 26.25
C VAL A 255 -42.47 -35.92 27.48
N GLY A 256 -41.81 -36.99 27.96
CA GLY A 256 -42.18 -37.67 29.20
C GLY A 256 -42.12 -36.79 30.47
N ARG A 257 -41.43 -35.64 30.41
CA ARG A 257 -41.37 -34.63 31.48
C ARG A 257 -42.28 -33.41 31.26
N GLY A 258 -43.18 -33.48 30.28
CA GLY A 258 -44.18 -32.43 30.01
C GLY A 258 -43.74 -31.35 29.02
N VAL A 259 -42.62 -31.54 28.30
CA VAL A 259 -42.24 -30.66 27.19
C VAL A 259 -43.13 -30.98 25.98
N SER A 260 -43.81 -29.99 25.41
CA SER A 260 -44.66 -30.22 24.23
C SER A 260 -43.84 -30.50 22.96
N THR A 261 -44.45 -31.19 22.00
CA THR A 261 -43.85 -31.43 20.67
C THR A 261 -43.53 -30.11 19.96
N GLY A 262 -44.38 -29.09 20.10
CA GLY A 262 -44.09 -27.75 19.59
C GLY A 262 -42.87 -27.13 20.25
N THR A 263 -42.71 -27.25 21.57
CA THR A 263 -41.55 -26.74 22.30
C THR A 263 -40.23 -27.37 21.81
N LEU A 264 -40.23 -28.68 21.54
CA LEU A 264 -39.08 -29.37 20.94
C LEU A 264 -38.79 -28.87 19.52
N LEU A 265 -39.82 -28.69 18.69
CA LEU A 265 -39.67 -28.16 17.34
C LEU A 265 -39.13 -26.72 17.37
N GLY A 266 -39.64 -25.86 18.25
CA GLY A 266 -39.13 -24.51 18.46
C GLY A 266 -37.67 -24.48 18.91
N GLY A 267 -37.28 -25.40 19.80
CA GLY A 267 -35.88 -25.61 20.19
C GLY A 267 -34.98 -26.02 19.02
N LEU A 268 -35.41 -26.97 18.18
CA LEU A 268 -34.70 -27.38 16.97
C LEU A 268 -34.58 -26.21 15.98
N THR A 269 -35.64 -25.45 15.80
CA THR A 269 -35.66 -24.25 14.97
C THR A 269 -34.64 -23.22 15.47
N TYR A 270 -34.53 -23.00 16.79
CA TYR A 270 -33.50 -22.11 17.37
C TYR A 270 -32.07 -22.52 16.99
N VAL A 271 -31.79 -23.83 17.00
CA VAL A 271 -30.48 -24.36 16.61
C VAL A 271 -30.24 -24.22 15.10
N LEU A 272 -31.17 -24.68 14.27
CA LEU A 272 -31.01 -24.77 12.81
C LEU A 272 -30.97 -23.42 12.10
N ILE A 273 -31.80 -22.46 12.52
CA ILE A 273 -31.94 -21.16 11.85
C ILE A 273 -31.10 -20.09 12.56
N GLY A 274 -30.78 -20.28 13.84
CA GLY A 274 -30.10 -19.28 14.68
C GLY A 274 -28.65 -19.64 14.99
N LEU A 275 -28.46 -20.51 15.99
CA LEU A 275 -27.13 -20.78 16.56
C LEU A 275 -26.15 -21.40 15.55
N GLN A 276 -26.58 -22.39 14.77
CA GLN A 276 -25.69 -23.07 13.84
C GLN A 276 -25.19 -22.13 12.71
N PRO A 277 -26.06 -21.39 11.96
CA PRO A 277 -25.59 -20.44 10.96
C PRO A 277 -24.75 -19.30 11.55
N ALA A 278 -25.10 -18.81 12.74
CA ALA A 278 -24.34 -17.76 13.42
C ALA A 278 -22.93 -18.24 13.76
N LEU A 279 -22.79 -19.45 14.30
CA LEU A 279 -21.51 -20.08 14.59
C LEU A 279 -20.67 -20.27 13.32
N ASN A 280 -21.27 -20.79 12.25
CA ASN A 280 -20.58 -20.98 10.97
C ASN A 280 -20.05 -19.65 10.42
N THR A 281 -20.89 -18.62 10.43
CA THR A 281 -20.55 -17.29 9.91
C THR A 281 -19.43 -16.62 10.69
N VAL A 282 -19.49 -16.64 12.02
CA VAL A 282 -18.42 -16.05 12.85
C VAL A 282 -17.12 -16.82 12.74
N MET A 283 -17.17 -18.15 12.69
CA MET A 283 -15.98 -18.96 12.50
C MET A 283 -15.33 -18.63 11.16
N ASN A 284 -16.06 -18.66 10.05
CA ASN A 284 -15.50 -18.37 8.72
C ASN A 284 -14.93 -16.95 8.63
N ALA A 285 -15.65 -15.94 9.14
CA ALA A 285 -15.20 -14.55 9.13
C ALA A 285 -13.92 -14.33 9.96
N LEU A 286 -13.81 -14.93 11.15
CA LEU A 286 -12.61 -14.82 11.98
C LEU A 286 -11.41 -15.57 11.38
N GLY A 287 -11.65 -16.61 10.57
CA GLY A 287 -10.60 -17.37 9.90
C GLY A 287 -10.02 -16.64 8.69
N ASP A 288 -10.85 -16.41 7.68
CA ASP A 288 -10.41 -15.88 6.39
C ASP A 288 -10.30 -14.35 6.41
N SER A 289 -11.43 -13.66 6.65
CA SER A 289 -11.50 -12.20 6.59
C SER A 289 -10.73 -11.51 7.71
N GLY A 290 -10.79 -12.04 8.93
CA GLY A 290 -10.08 -11.50 10.09
C GLY A 290 -8.56 -11.58 9.95
N LEU A 291 -8.08 -12.63 9.31
CA LEU A 291 -6.66 -12.81 9.13
C LEU A 291 -6.11 -12.00 7.96
N ARG A 292 -6.85 -11.94 6.86
CA ARG A 292 -6.56 -11.03 5.74
C ARG A 292 -6.51 -9.58 6.21
N TYR A 293 -7.46 -9.18 7.06
CA TYR A 293 -7.46 -7.86 7.71
C TYR A 293 -6.15 -7.60 8.46
N VAL A 294 -5.78 -8.49 9.39
CA VAL A 294 -4.57 -8.34 10.22
C VAL A 294 -3.30 -8.26 9.36
N ILE A 295 -3.18 -9.11 8.35
CA ILE A 295 -1.96 -9.21 7.53
C ILE A 295 -1.83 -8.00 6.62
N THR A 296 -2.90 -7.65 5.89
CA THR A 296 -2.88 -6.49 4.99
C THR A 296 -2.71 -5.19 5.77
N LEU A 297 -3.38 -5.04 6.92
CA LEU A 297 -3.20 -3.88 7.79
C LEU A 297 -1.78 -3.81 8.35
N GLY A 298 -1.21 -4.94 8.78
CA GLY A 298 0.17 -5.00 9.26
C GLY A 298 1.17 -4.46 8.23
N ARG A 299 1.07 -4.92 6.97
CA ARG A 299 1.94 -4.45 5.87
C ARG A 299 1.82 -2.94 5.63
N ILE A 300 0.61 -2.40 5.66
CA ILE A 300 0.39 -0.95 5.53
C ILE A 300 1.05 -0.21 6.70
N LEU A 301 0.86 -0.68 7.94
CA LEU A 301 1.41 -0.02 9.12
C LEU A 301 2.94 -0.08 9.19
N ASP A 302 3.55 -1.18 8.75
CA ASP A 302 5.01 -1.36 8.77
C ASP A 302 5.69 -0.44 7.75
N THR A 303 5.10 -0.27 6.56
CA THR A 303 5.63 0.60 5.50
C THR A 303 5.35 2.09 5.70
N SER A 304 4.42 2.43 6.59
CA SER A 304 3.93 3.81 6.76
C SER A 304 4.31 4.42 8.12
N THR A 305 5.38 3.93 8.76
CA THR A 305 5.79 4.44 10.08
C THR A 305 6.34 5.86 9.95
N PRO A 306 5.77 6.85 10.67
CA PRO A 306 6.34 8.20 10.70
C PRO A 306 7.64 8.17 11.50
N ALA A 307 8.75 8.58 10.90
CA ALA A 307 9.94 8.95 11.66
C ALA A 307 9.60 10.17 12.54
N GLU A 308 10.12 10.20 13.76
CA GLU A 308 9.98 11.32 14.69
C GLU A 308 10.65 12.55 14.07
N GLU A 309 9.87 13.61 13.78
CA GLU A 309 10.38 14.78 13.07
C GLU A 309 11.13 15.71 14.02
N PRO A 310 12.42 16.02 13.76
CA PRO A 310 13.03 17.22 14.33
C PRO A 310 12.27 18.46 13.82
N ARG A 311 12.32 19.57 14.58
CA ARG A 311 11.74 20.83 14.11
C ARG A 311 12.42 21.23 12.80
N PRO A 312 11.67 21.35 11.69
CA PRO A 312 12.26 21.66 10.41
C PRO A 312 12.81 23.08 10.39
N VAL A 313 13.82 23.31 9.55
CA VAL A 313 14.36 24.64 9.26
C VAL A 313 13.42 25.33 8.26
N ASP A 314 12.87 26.47 8.66
CA ASP A 314 11.88 27.22 7.87
C ASP A 314 12.53 28.11 6.79
N GLU A 315 13.77 28.57 6.99
CA GLU A 315 14.46 29.48 6.07
C GLU A 315 15.93 29.08 5.88
N LEU A 316 16.40 29.09 4.63
CA LEU A 316 17.79 28.81 4.28
C LEU A 316 18.60 30.10 4.09
N ASN A 317 19.88 30.05 4.49
CA ASN A 317 20.82 31.14 4.24
C ASN A 317 21.50 30.94 2.88
N GLY A 318 20.77 31.26 1.82
CA GLY A 318 21.22 31.11 0.43
C GLY A 318 21.09 29.67 -0.09
N TYR A 319 21.80 29.35 -1.15
CA TYR A 319 21.65 28.08 -1.90
C TYR A 319 22.99 27.42 -2.25
N ARG A 320 24.06 27.79 -1.54
CA ARG A 320 25.34 27.10 -1.59
C ARG A 320 25.19 25.64 -1.17
N VAL A 321 25.80 24.73 -1.94
CA VAL A 321 25.84 23.29 -1.63
C VAL A 321 27.22 22.93 -1.08
N ARG A 322 27.27 22.26 0.08
CA ARG A 322 28.51 21.79 0.70
C ARG A 322 28.38 20.34 1.15
N LEU A 323 29.26 19.48 0.62
CA LEU A 323 29.43 18.09 1.00
C LEU A 323 30.71 17.99 1.83
N GLN A 324 30.61 17.39 3.01
CA GLN A 324 31.70 17.21 3.97
C GLN A 324 31.86 15.73 4.27
N SER A 325 32.92 15.13 3.72
CA SER A 325 33.26 13.72 3.86
C SER A 325 32.04 12.81 3.67
N LEU A 326 31.26 13.09 2.64
CA LEU A 326 29.96 12.47 2.43
C LEU A 326 30.10 11.05 1.88
N THR A 327 29.46 10.09 2.55
CA THR A 327 29.40 8.70 2.12
C THR A 327 27.94 8.26 2.00
N PHE A 328 27.59 7.58 0.91
CA PHE A 328 26.25 7.04 0.68
C PHE A 328 26.29 5.62 0.10
N ALA A 329 25.45 4.74 0.65
CA ALA A 329 25.20 3.40 0.14
C ALA A 329 23.68 3.12 0.13
N TYR A 330 23.18 2.40 -0.88
CA TYR A 330 21.75 2.04 -1.00
C TYR A 330 21.28 0.98 0.00
N GLY A 331 22.21 0.41 0.78
CA GLY A 331 21.87 -0.54 1.82
C GLY A 331 23.02 -0.72 2.82
N PRO A 332 22.74 -1.25 4.01
CA PRO A 332 23.73 -1.39 5.09
C PRO A 332 24.88 -2.34 4.74
N LYS A 333 24.69 -3.23 3.75
CA LYS A 333 25.71 -4.15 3.25
C LYS A 333 26.18 -3.83 1.82
N ALA A 334 25.65 -2.76 1.21
CA ALA A 334 26.05 -2.37 -0.13
C ALA A 334 27.38 -1.61 -0.09
N GLU A 335 28.19 -1.74 -1.13
CA GLU A 335 29.36 -0.88 -1.28
C GLU A 335 28.91 0.59 -1.43
N PRO A 336 29.64 1.54 -0.81
CA PRO A 336 29.33 2.95 -0.98
C PRO A 336 29.46 3.39 -2.44
N VAL A 337 28.41 4.02 -2.94
CA VAL A 337 28.37 4.60 -4.29
C VAL A 337 29.11 5.94 -4.30
N LEU A 338 29.03 6.68 -3.20
CA LEU A 338 29.86 7.86 -2.93
C LEU A 338 30.62 7.59 -1.65
N ASP A 339 31.93 7.83 -1.64
CA ASP A 339 32.78 7.62 -0.46
C ASP A 339 33.59 8.87 -0.13
N LYS A 340 33.37 9.42 1.08
CA LYS A 340 34.05 10.59 1.64
C LYS A 340 34.17 11.77 0.67
N LEU A 341 33.12 12.02 -0.10
CA LEU A 341 33.11 13.09 -1.09
C LEU A 341 33.14 14.47 -0.40
N GLU A 342 34.14 15.27 -0.77
CA GLU A 342 34.29 16.68 -0.39
C GLU A 342 34.01 17.56 -1.61
N LEU A 343 32.98 18.40 -1.54
CA LEU A 343 32.58 19.27 -2.64
C LEU A 343 31.94 20.54 -2.12
N THR A 344 32.30 21.69 -2.69
CA THR A 344 31.61 22.96 -2.46
C THR A 344 31.22 23.58 -3.79
N ILE A 345 29.92 23.83 -3.95
CA ILE A 345 29.32 24.48 -5.11
C ILE A 345 28.85 25.86 -4.65
N PRO A 346 29.55 26.94 -5.05
CA PRO A 346 29.14 28.29 -4.70
C PRO A 346 27.86 28.70 -5.45
N GLU A 347 27.28 29.80 -5.01
CA GLU A 347 26.11 30.40 -5.64
C GLU A 347 26.49 30.97 -7.01
N GLY A 348 25.64 30.77 -8.02
CA GLY A 348 25.90 31.20 -9.39
C GLY A 348 26.83 30.29 -10.20
N GLU A 349 27.24 29.14 -9.66
CA GLU A 349 28.14 28.18 -10.33
C GLU A 349 27.43 27.37 -11.42
N HIS A 350 28.16 26.96 -12.44
CA HIS A 350 27.67 25.98 -13.42
C HIS A 350 28.59 24.74 -13.39
N LEU A 351 28.10 23.66 -12.79
CA LEU A 351 28.81 22.40 -12.58
C LEU A 351 28.25 21.31 -13.49
N ALA A 352 29.11 20.67 -14.30
CA ALA A 352 28.79 19.40 -14.93
C ALA A 352 29.30 18.23 -14.09
N VAL A 353 28.52 17.17 -13.96
CA VAL A 353 28.90 15.91 -13.31
C VAL A 353 28.99 14.83 -14.39
N VAL A 354 30.17 14.25 -14.56
CA VAL A 354 30.46 13.23 -15.58
C VAL A 354 31.08 11.98 -14.96
N GLY A 355 30.90 10.86 -15.64
CA GLY A 355 31.43 9.57 -15.23
C GLY A 355 30.62 8.41 -15.84
N PRO A 356 31.10 7.17 -15.71
CA PRO A 356 30.41 5.97 -16.21
C PRO A 356 28.97 5.85 -15.68
N SER A 357 28.14 5.08 -16.38
CA SER A 357 26.80 4.72 -15.88
C SER A 357 26.92 3.93 -14.57
N GLY A 358 26.04 4.20 -13.62
CA GLY A 358 26.04 3.54 -12.30
C GLY A 358 27.04 4.09 -11.27
N ILE A 359 27.88 5.08 -11.61
CA ILE A 359 28.91 5.62 -10.70
C ILE A 359 28.38 6.56 -9.60
N GLY A 360 27.06 6.81 -9.53
CA GLY A 360 26.47 7.66 -8.50
C GLY A 360 26.17 9.10 -8.87
N LYS A 361 26.14 9.45 -10.17
CA LYS A 361 25.77 10.81 -10.62
C LYS A 361 24.34 11.18 -10.18
N SER A 362 23.37 10.35 -10.52
CA SER A 362 21.95 10.52 -10.12
C SER A 362 21.77 10.43 -8.60
N THR A 363 22.59 9.61 -7.92
CA THR A 363 22.65 9.57 -6.44
C THR A 363 23.08 10.91 -5.86
N LEU A 364 24.09 11.56 -6.43
CA LEU A 364 24.52 12.90 -6.02
C LEU A 364 23.39 13.93 -6.23
N ALA A 365 22.70 13.89 -7.37
CA ALA A 365 21.51 14.74 -7.58
C ALA A 365 20.45 14.48 -6.51
N GLY A 366 20.12 13.20 -6.22
CA GLY A 366 19.16 12.83 -5.19
C GLY A 366 19.51 13.35 -3.80
N LEU A 367 20.79 13.30 -3.43
CA LEU A 367 21.29 13.81 -2.14
C LEU A 367 21.25 15.34 -2.05
N VAL A 368 21.75 16.04 -3.07
CA VAL A 368 21.65 17.52 -3.15
C VAL A 368 20.18 17.95 -3.11
N CYS A 369 19.33 17.12 -3.72
CA CYS A 369 17.91 17.29 -3.76
C CYS A 369 17.17 16.67 -2.56
N GLY A 370 17.82 16.36 -1.44
CA GLY A 370 17.15 15.91 -0.21
C GLY A 370 16.21 14.71 -0.35
N MET A 371 16.25 13.99 -1.48
CA MET A 371 15.48 12.76 -1.72
C MET A 371 16.18 11.56 -1.09
N LEU A 372 17.48 11.69 -0.87
CA LEU A 372 18.32 10.70 -0.21
C LEU A 372 18.97 11.32 1.02
N THR A 373 19.14 10.50 2.05
CA THR A 373 19.89 10.87 3.26
C THR A 373 21.27 10.22 3.20
N PRO A 374 22.37 10.96 3.45
CA PRO A 374 23.71 10.36 3.47
C PRO A 374 23.83 9.29 4.56
N THR A 375 24.61 8.24 4.30
CA THR A 375 24.91 7.19 5.29
C THR A 375 25.85 7.71 6.37
N SER A 376 26.82 8.55 6.00
CA SER A 376 27.66 9.30 6.92
C SER A 376 28.21 10.58 6.27
N GLY A 377 28.82 11.46 7.06
CA GLY A 377 29.22 12.79 6.63
C GLY A 377 28.06 13.78 6.68
N ARG A 378 28.21 14.94 6.02
CA ARG A 378 27.17 15.99 5.99
C ARG A 378 26.98 16.55 4.60
N LEU A 379 25.72 16.82 4.24
CA LEU A 379 25.35 17.64 3.10
C LEU A 379 24.58 18.84 3.62
N LEU A 380 25.03 20.04 3.25
CA LEU A 380 24.40 21.30 3.65
C LEU A 380 23.98 22.07 2.39
N LEU A 381 22.71 22.47 2.33
CA LEU A 381 22.17 23.42 1.37
C LEU A 381 21.79 24.68 2.14
N GLY A 382 22.37 25.83 1.80
CA GLY A 382 22.08 27.08 2.52
C GLY A 382 22.40 27.03 4.03
N GLY A 383 23.26 26.10 4.45
CA GLY A 383 23.67 25.91 5.84
C GLY A 383 22.94 24.80 6.62
N ALA A 384 21.87 24.20 6.08
CA ALA A 384 21.12 23.12 6.73
C ALA A 384 21.07 21.84 5.88
N PRO A 385 20.92 20.65 6.50
CA PRO A 385 20.66 19.43 5.75
C PRO A 385 19.33 19.51 4.98
N PRO A 386 19.28 19.23 3.66
CA PRO A 386 18.02 19.34 2.90
C PRO A 386 16.89 18.47 3.44
N THR A 387 17.20 17.37 4.12
CA THR A 387 16.23 16.47 4.75
C THR A 387 15.56 17.07 6.01
N GLU A 388 16.12 18.14 6.55
CA GLU A 388 15.63 18.85 7.74
C GLU A 388 14.96 20.19 7.39
N VAL A 389 14.84 20.54 6.10
CA VAL A 389 14.23 21.80 5.63
C VAL A 389 12.77 21.55 5.24
N THR A 390 11.89 22.53 5.45
CA THR A 390 10.50 22.42 5.01
C THR A 390 10.38 22.23 3.48
N THR A 391 9.37 21.48 3.05
CA THR A 391 9.11 21.25 1.61
C THR A 391 8.90 22.57 0.84
N GLU A 392 8.27 23.55 1.48
CA GLU A 392 8.01 24.87 0.90
C GLU A 392 9.31 25.64 0.64
N GLU A 393 10.23 25.64 1.60
CA GLU A 393 11.52 26.32 1.45
C GLU A 393 12.44 25.59 0.46
N LEU A 394 12.43 24.25 0.46
CA LEU A 394 13.15 23.47 -0.55
C LEU A 394 12.66 23.75 -1.97
N ALA A 395 11.33 23.85 -2.17
CA ALA A 395 10.74 24.13 -3.47
C ALA A 395 11.08 25.54 -3.99
N LYS A 396 11.24 26.51 -3.09
CA LYS A 396 11.74 27.86 -3.42
C LYS A 396 13.25 27.89 -3.72
N THR A 397 14.01 26.97 -3.13
CA THR A 397 15.47 26.97 -3.21
C THR A 397 16.00 26.17 -4.40
N ARG A 398 15.37 25.04 -4.74
CA ARG A 398 15.85 24.15 -5.80
C ARG A 398 14.76 23.52 -6.65
N VAL A 399 15.13 23.17 -7.87
CA VAL A 399 14.31 22.36 -8.80
C VAL A 399 15.15 21.22 -9.37
N LEU A 400 14.53 20.05 -9.48
CA LEU A 400 15.13 18.85 -10.07
C LEU A 400 14.33 18.42 -11.29
N ILE A 401 15.02 18.17 -12.39
CA ILE A 401 14.50 17.33 -13.48
C ILE A 401 15.17 15.96 -13.37
N PRO A 402 14.41 14.90 -13.02
CA PRO A 402 14.97 13.55 -12.97
C PRO A 402 15.22 13.00 -14.38
N GLN A 403 16.00 11.91 -14.46
CA GLN A 403 16.29 11.19 -15.70
C GLN A 403 15.02 10.81 -16.47
N GLU A 404 14.00 10.31 -15.75
CA GLU A 404 12.69 10.01 -16.32
C GLU A 404 11.74 11.19 -16.16
N ALA A 405 11.55 11.96 -17.24
CA ALA A 405 10.64 13.09 -17.24
C ALA A 405 9.16 12.64 -17.13
N TYR A 406 8.42 13.32 -16.26
CA TYR A 406 6.99 13.07 -16.03
C TYR A 406 6.13 14.24 -16.52
N VAL A 407 4.91 13.91 -16.95
CA VAL A 407 3.88 14.87 -17.37
C VAL A 407 2.57 14.38 -16.78
N PHE A 408 1.73 15.30 -16.30
CA PHE A 408 0.43 14.98 -15.72
C PHE A 408 -0.67 15.06 -16.77
N SER A 409 -1.68 14.21 -16.63
CA SER A 409 -2.93 14.36 -17.38
C SER A 409 -3.63 15.64 -16.92
N GLY A 410 -3.96 16.54 -17.86
CA GLY A 410 -4.57 17.82 -17.53
C GLY A 410 -4.24 18.88 -18.57
N THR A 411 -4.31 20.15 -18.19
CA THR A 411 -3.98 21.23 -19.12
C THR A 411 -2.47 21.36 -19.31
N MET A 412 -2.06 21.86 -20.49
CA MET A 412 -0.67 22.23 -20.74
C MET A 412 -0.23 23.33 -19.77
N HIS A 413 -1.10 24.30 -19.50
CA HIS A 413 -0.82 25.39 -18.57
C HIS A 413 -0.45 24.85 -17.18
N ASP A 414 -1.28 23.99 -16.58
CA ASP A 414 -1.03 23.44 -15.24
C ASP A 414 0.28 22.62 -15.20
N ASN A 415 0.57 21.88 -16.27
CA ASN A 415 1.83 21.14 -16.38
C ASN A 415 3.06 22.05 -16.38
N LEU A 416 2.96 23.23 -16.99
CA LEU A 416 4.05 24.20 -17.06
C LEU A 416 4.19 25.02 -15.77
N THR A 417 3.07 25.34 -15.10
CA THR A 417 3.04 26.34 -14.03
C THR A 417 2.94 25.78 -12.62
N TYR A 418 2.77 24.48 -12.36
CA TYR A 418 2.57 24.04 -10.97
C TYR A 418 3.75 24.34 -10.01
N LEU A 419 4.97 24.57 -10.53
CA LEU A 419 6.13 25.04 -9.73
C LEU A 419 6.15 26.56 -9.50
N LEU A 420 5.31 27.30 -10.21
CA LEU A 420 5.04 28.74 -10.06
C LEU A 420 3.58 29.02 -10.48
N PRO A 421 2.58 28.68 -9.65
CA PRO A 421 1.17 28.76 -10.05
C PRO A 421 0.71 30.16 -10.47
N GLU A 422 1.38 31.20 -9.96
CA GLU A 422 1.13 32.61 -10.25
C GLU A 422 1.87 33.12 -11.51
N ALA A 423 2.44 32.24 -12.33
CA ALA A 423 3.17 32.63 -13.54
C ALA A 423 2.25 33.32 -14.56
N THR A 424 2.67 34.48 -15.06
CA THR A 424 1.93 35.19 -16.12
C THR A 424 2.10 34.52 -17.48
N GLU A 425 1.18 34.76 -18.41
CA GLU A 425 1.28 34.23 -19.78
C GLU A 425 2.59 34.64 -20.47
N GLU A 426 3.09 35.85 -20.20
CA GLU A 426 4.38 36.32 -20.75
C GLU A 426 5.58 35.62 -20.12
N GLN A 427 5.51 35.21 -18.85
CA GLN A 427 6.55 34.39 -18.24
C GLN A 427 6.56 32.99 -18.88
N VAL A 428 5.38 32.39 -19.05
CA VAL A 428 5.22 31.10 -19.71
C VAL A 428 5.76 31.15 -21.14
N ALA A 429 5.33 32.13 -21.95
CA ALA A 429 5.79 32.29 -23.33
C ALA A 429 7.32 32.44 -23.43
N ARG A 430 7.92 33.26 -22.56
CA ARG A 430 9.39 33.44 -22.54
C ARG A 430 10.13 32.16 -22.20
N ALA A 431 9.65 31.37 -21.24
CA ALA A 431 10.28 30.09 -20.90
C ALA A 431 10.14 29.07 -22.03
N VAL A 432 8.97 29.02 -22.66
CA VAL A 432 8.70 28.19 -23.83
C VAL A 432 9.65 28.50 -24.97
N ASP A 433 9.91 29.78 -25.23
CA ASP A 433 10.83 30.23 -26.28
C ASP A 433 12.28 29.95 -25.94
N ALA A 434 12.70 30.24 -24.70
CA ALA A 434 14.06 30.03 -24.24
C ALA A 434 14.46 28.55 -24.41
N VAL A 435 13.59 27.64 -23.97
CA VAL A 435 13.84 26.18 -24.04
C VAL A 435 13.58 25.60 -25.45
N GLY A 436 12.86 26.30 -26.32
CA GLY A 436 12.57 25.85 -27.69
C GLY A 436 11.32 24.95 -27.82
N ALA A 437 10.39 25.03 -26.87
CA ALA A 437 9.21 24.16 -26.80
C ALA A 437 7.99 24.68 -27.58
N ARG A 438 8.07 25.84 -28.24
CA ARG A 438 6.91 26.51 -28.88
C ARG A 438 6.16 25.59 -29.86
N ARG A 439 6.89 24.98 -30.81
CA ARG A 439 6.30 24.08 -31.82
C ARG A 439 5.64 22.86 -31.19
N LEU A 440 6.20 22.34 -30.10
CA LEU A 440 5.64 21.21 -29.38
C LEU A 440 4.30 21.59 -28.75
N ILE A 441 4.27 22.72 -28.04
CA ILE A 441 3.08 23.19 -27.31
C ILE A 441 1.95 23.54 -28.29
N GLU A 442 2.27 24.21 -29.40
CA GLU A 442 1.30 24.51 -30.46
C GLU A 442 0.69 23.24 -31.08
N ARG A 443 1.52 22.20 -31.29
CA ARG A 443 1.06 20.92 -31.87
C ARG A 443 0.20 20.11 -30.90
N LEU A 444 0.56 20.05 -29.62
CA LEU A 444 -0.17 19.27 -28.62
C LEU A 444 -1.47 19.96 -28.19
N GLY A 445 -1.51 21.30 -28.25
CA GLY A 445 -2.66 22.08 -27.83
C GLY A 445 -2.83 22.12 -26.30
N PRO A 446 -4.00 22.58 -25.81
CA PRO A 446 -4.19 22.91 -24.40
C PRO A 446 -4.37 21.71 -23.47
N GLN A 447 -4.63 20.51 -23.98
CA GLN A 447 -4.89 19.31 -23.20
C GLN A 447 -3.79 18.29 -23.44
N VAL A 448 -3.21 17.76 -22.36
CA VAL A 448 -2.05 16.89 -22.41
C VAL A 448 -2.41 15.50 -21.88
N LYS A 449 -2.08 14.48 -22.67
CA LYS A 449 -2.22 13.07 -22.31
C LYS A 449 -0.84 12.40 -22.30
N PRO A 450 -0.29 12.05 -21.13
CA PRO A 450 1.08 11.54 -21.02
C PRO A 450 1.36 10.25 -21.82
N GLY A 451 0.34 9.44 -22.10
CA GLY A 451 0.47 8.21 -22.89
C GLY A 451 0.66 8.44 -24.39
N GLU A 452 0.38 9.64 -24.91
CA GLU A 452 0.52 10.00 -26.33
C GLU A 452 1.87 10.70 -26.61
N LEU A 453 2.67 10.99 -25.56
CA LEU A 453 3.91 11.75 -25.67
C LEU A 453 5.14 10.85 -25.79
N SER A 454 6.08 11.24 -26.67
CA SER A 454 7.41 10.64 -26.72
C SER A 454 8.25 11.02 -25.48
N ALA A 455 9.33 10.27 -25.21
CA ALA A 455 10.22 10.56 -24.09
C ALA A 455 10.85 11.97 -24.18
N GLY A 456 11.27 12.38 -25.39
CA GLY A 456 11.81 13.72 -25.63
C GLY A 456 10.77 14.83 -25.45
N GLU A 457 9.52 14.60 -25.81
CA GLU A 457 8.43 15.57 -25.59
C GLU A 457 8.14 15.77 -24.10
N LYS A 458 8.13 14.68 -23.33
CA LYS A 458 8.00 14.74 -21.87
C LYS A 458 9.15 15.52 -21.23
N GLN A 459 10.39 15.29 -21.69
CA GLN A 459 11.57 16.03 -21.25
C GLN A 459 11.44 17.52 -21.57
N LEU A 460 11.04 17.87 -22.79
CA LEU A 460 10.93 19.27 -23.19
C LEU A 460 9.88 20.04 -22.37
N ILE A 461 8.72 19.42 -22.09
CA ILE A 461 7.71 19.98 -21.18
C ILE A 461 8.29 20.14 -19.77
N ALA A 462 9.02 19.13 -19.27
CA ALA A 462 9.66 19.18 -17.96
C ALA A 462 10.72 20.30 -17.86
N LEU A 463 11.49 20.52 -18.93
CA LEU A 463 12.50 21.57 -19.04
C LEU A 463 11.86 22.95 -18.99
N VAL A 464 10.78 23.20 -19.73
CA VAL A 464 10.06 24.50 -19.65
C VAL A 464 9.56 24.75 -18.22
N ARG A 465 8.93 23.74 -17.62
CA ARG A 465 8.44 23.82 -16.24
C ARG A 465 9.56 24.15 -15.24
N ALA A 466 10.71 23.49 -15.34
CA ALA A 466 11.85 23.78 -14.48
C ALA A 466 12.43 25.16 -14.78
N TYR A 467 12.47 25.57 -16.05
CA TYR A 467 12.89 26.91 -16.47
C TYR A 467 11.95 28.02 -15.97
N LEU A 468 10.67 27.71 -15.71
CA LEU A 468 9.72 28.64 -15.10
C LEU A 468 9.85 28.76 -13.58
N SER A 469 10.28 27.71 -12.90
CA SER A 469 10.45 27.72 -11.44
C SER A 469 11.31 28.91 -11.00
N PRO A 470 11.00 29.59 -9.87
CA PRO A 470 11.84 30.67 -9.35
C PRO A 470 13.12 30.16 -8.67
N ALA A 471 13.29 28.85 -8.52
CA ALA A 471 14.37 28.26 -7.74
C ALA A 471 15.77 28.63 -8.26
N PRO A 472 16.67 29.15 -7.41
CA PRO A 472 18.02 29.54 -7.83
C PRO A 472 18.96 28.34 -8.04
N LEU A 473 18.69 27.17 -7.47
CA LEU A 473 19.47 25.96 -7.72
C LEU A 473 18.72 25.01 -8.68
N VAL A 474 19.22 24.82 -9.88
CA VAL A 474 18.67 23.89 -10.88
C VAL A 474 19.54 22.66 -10.96
N VAL A 475 18.93 21.47 -10.84
CA VAL A 475 19.59 20.18 -11.03
C VAL A 475 18.95 19.46 -12.21
N LEU A 476 19.74 19.16 -13.24
CA LEU A 476 19.33 18.44 -14.44
C LEU A 476 19.99 17.06 -14.44
N ASP A 477 19.22 16.01 -14.22
CA ASP A 477 19.71 14.62 -14.27
C ASP A 477 19.45 14.02 -15.64
N GLU A 478 20.43 14.07 -16.55
CA GLU A 478 20.30 13.58 -17.94
C GLU A 478 19.03 14.10 -18.68
N ALA A 479 18.56 15.28 -18.30
CA ALA A 479 17.26 15.84 -18.70
C ALA A 479 17.12 16.16 -20.21
N THR A 480 18.19 16.02 -20.99
CA THR A 480 18.25 16.28 -22.43
C THR A 480 18.59 15.05 -23.26
N CYS A 481 18.69 13.85 -22.66
CA CYS A 481 19.22 12.66 -23.32
C CYS A 481 18.35 12.11 -24.47
N PHE A 482 17.03 12.39 -24.47
CA PHE A 482 16.10 11.98 -25.53
C PHE A 482 15.81 13.08 -26.55
N LEU A 483 16.46 14.25 -26.42
CA LEU A 483 16.33 15.35 -27.36
C LEU A 483 17.26 15.14 -28.56
N ASP A 484 16.87 15.69 -29.71
CA ASP A 484 17.80 15.84 -30.82
C ASP A 484 18.92 16.84 -30.46
N PRO A 485 20.09 16.77 -31.13
CA PRO A 485 21.25 17.60 -30.77
C PRO A 485 21.00 19.11 -30.76
N GLU A 486 20.09 19.62 -31.60
CA GLU A 486 19.79 21.05 -31.68
C GLU A 486 18.88 21.49 -30.52
N ALA A 487 17.83 20.71 -30.23
CA ALA A 487 16.98 20.93 -29.07
C ALA A 487 17.74 20.82 -27.74
N GLU A 488 18.65 19.84 -27.61
CA GLU A 488 19.56 19.71 -26.46
C GLU A 488 20.40 20.97 -26.29
N ARG A 489 21.06 21.43 -27.36
CA ARG A 489 21.91 22.62 -27.33
C ARG A 489 21.12 23.85 -26.90
N GLN A 490 19.95 24.09 -27.48
CA GLN A 490 19.10 25.23 -27.15
C GLN A 490 18.68 25.21 -25.67
N ALA A 491 18.21 24.07 -25.17
CA ALA A 491 17.79 23.94 -23.78
C ALA A 491 18.96 24.17 -22.80
N GLU A 492 20.11 23.55 -23.03
CA GLU A 492 21.29 23.73 -22.17
C GLU A 492 21.81 25.16 -22.16
N GLU A 493 21.84 25.84 -23.31
CA GLU A 493 22.22 27.25 -23.40
C GLU A 493 21.25 28.15 -22.64
N ALA A 494 19.94 27.88 -22.73
CA ALA A 494 18.93 28.62 -21.97
C ALA A 494 19.19 28.50 -20.46
N PHE A 495 19.42 27.28 -19.96
CA PHE A 495 19.72 27.06 -18.54
C PHE A 495 21.06 27.66 -18.13
N ALA A 496 22.08 27.61 -18.97
CA ALA A 496 23.39 28.22 -18.68
C ALA A 496 23.34 29.75 -18.59
N GLN A 497 22.41 30.39 -19.30
CA GLN A 497 22.17 31.84 -19.25
C GLN A 497 21.21 32.26 -18.13
N ARG A 498 20.49 31.29 -17.53
CA ARG A 498 19.57 31.55 -16.43
C ARG A 498 20.36 31.93 -15.16
N ASN A 499 19.84 32.90 -14.42
CA ASN A 499 20.40 33.28 -13.13
C ASN A 499 20.29 32.13 -12.11
N GLY A 500 21.36 31.88 -11.36
CA GLY A 500 21.41 30.87 -10.30
C GLY A 500 22.56 29.88 -10.46
N THR A 501 22.53 28.83 -9.65
CA THR A 501 23.45 27.68 -9.73
C THR A 501 22.82 26.59 -10.59
N LEU A 502 23.59 26.05 -11.52
CA LEU A 502 23.18 24.96 -12.40
C LEU A 502 24.08 23.74 -12.19
N ILE A 503 23.48 22.59 -11.90
CA ILE A 503 24.15 21.29 -11.82
C ILE A 503 23.59 20.42 -12.93
N VAL A 504 24.43 19.99 -13.87
CA VAL A 504 24.05 19.13 -14.99
C VAL A 504 24.75 17.79 -14.85
N ILE A 505 24.00 16.70 -14.74
CA ILE A 505 24.54 15.36 -14.91
C ILE A 505 24.56 15.08 -16.41
N ALA A 506 25.77 15.01 -16.95
CA ALA A 506 26.00 14.91 -18.38
C ALA A 506 26.40 13.47 -18.76
N HIS A 507 25.71 12.92 -19.76
CA HIS A 507 26.10 11.69 -20.45
C HIS A 507 26.91 11.98 -21.73
N ARG A 508 26.89 13.24 -22.21
CA ARG A 508 27.65 13.70 -23.37
C ARG A 508 28.72 14.71 -22.94
N ILE A 509 29.89 14.62 -23.56
CA ILE A 509 31.00 15.55 -23.27
C ILE A 509 30.69 16.97 -23.73
N SER A 510 29.84 17.15 -24.75
CA SER A 510 29.34 18.45 -25.20
C SER A 510 28.73 19.27 -24.07
N SER A 511 27.92 18.66 -23.22
CA SER A 511 27.31 19.32 -22.06
C SER A 511 28.36 19.69 -21.01
N ALA A 512 29.35 18.81 -20.80
CA ALA A 512 30.44 19.08 -19.86
C ALA A 512 31.34 20.25 -20.30
N LEU A 513 31.53 20.44 -21.60
CA LEU A 513 32.32 21.55 -22.17
C LEU A 513 31.67 22.93 -21.95
N ARG A 514 30.35 22.98 -21.76
CA ARG A 514 29.58 24.21 -21.50
C ARG A 514 29.61 24.63 -20.03
N ALA A 515 30.04 23.75 -19.14
CA ALA A 515 30.11 24.02 -17.71
C ALA A 515 31.37 24.82 -17.33
N ARG A 516 31.25 25.63 -16.27
CA ARG A 516 32.40 26.37 -15.71
C ARG A 516 33.35 25.44 -14.97
N ARG A 517 32.77 24.43 -14.30
CA ARG A 517 33.50 23.39 -13.57
C ARG A 517 32.91 22.03 -13.89
N ILE A 518 33.75 21.02 -13.80
CA ILE A 518 33.40 19.64 -14.08
C ILE A 518 33.85 18.78 -12.91
N LEU A 519 32.92 18.00 -12.39
CA LEU A 519 33.15 16.94 -11.41
C LEU A 519 33.16 15.60 -12.15
N VAL A 520 34.30 14.91 -12.12
CA VAL A 520 34.47 13.58 -12.69
C VAL A 520 34.39 12.58 -11.54
N LEU A 521 33.40 11.67 -11.60
CA LEU A 521 33.30 10.53 -10.69
C LEU A 521 33.98 9.31 -11.32
N ASP A 522 34.98 8.75 -10.62
CA ASP A 522 35.84 7.65 -11.07
C ASP A 522 36.00 6.61 -9.95
N GLY A 523 35.10 5.63 -9.90
CA GLY A 523 34.99 4.73 -8.75
C GLY A 523 34.70 5.53 -7.47
N ASN A 524 35.50 5.28 -6.43
CA ASN A 524 35.41 6.00 -5.15
C ASN A 524 36.18 7.34 -5.15
N LYS A 525 36.71 7.77 -6.31
CA LYS A 525 37.46 9.02 -6.43
C LYS A 525 36.63 10.06 -7.17
N ALA A 526 36.80 11.32 -6.78
CA ALA A 526 36.24 12.46 -7.49
C ALA A 526 37.35 13.44 -7.87
N ALA A 527 37.32 13.92 -9.12
CA ALA A 527 38.22 14.96 -9.60
C ALA A 527 37.42 16.19 -10.03
N LEU A 528 37.82 17.36 -9.57
CA LEU A 528 37.11 18.62 -9.81
C LEU A 528 38.03 19.61 -10.51
N GLY A 529 37.59 20.18 -11.62
CA GLY A 529 38.40 21.13 -12.37
C GLY A 529 37.69 21.72 -13.58
N THR A 530 38.43 22.49 -14.38
CA THR A 530 37.99 22.93 -15.71
C THR A 530 38.32 21.86 -16.75
N HIS A 531 37.73 21.95 -17.95
CA HIS A 531 38.07 21.08 -19.07
C HIS A 531 39.59 20.98 -19.28
N ALA A 532 40.28 22.12 -19.37
CA ALA A 532 41.73 22.17 -19.58
C ALA A 532 42.54 21.50 -18.46
N SER A 533 42.11 21.66 -17.20
CA SER A 533 42.76 21.01 -16.05
C SER A 533 42.54 19.50 -16.06
N LEU A 534 41.31 19.06 -16.32
CA LEU A 534 40.95 17.64 -16.30
C LEU A 534 41.52 16.86 -17.48
N MET A 535 41.66 17.47 -18.66
CA MET A 535 42.40 16.85 -19.77
C MET A 535 43.84 16.50 -19.36
N ARG A 536 44.47 17.27 -18.48
CA ARG A 536 45.82 16.99 -17.97
C ARG A 536 45.81 16.00 -16.80
N THR A 537 44.88 16.17 -15.87
CA THR A 537 44.93 15.52 -14.54
C THR A 537 44.09 14.25 -14.41
N SER A 538 43.03 14.08 -15.21
CA SER A 538 42.11 12.95 -15.14
C SER A 538 42.22 12.08 -16.39
N ARG A 539 42.59 10.80 -16.19
CA ARG A 539 42.61 9.80 -17.26
C ARG A 539 41.21 9.50 -17.76
N LEU A 540 40.28 9.22 -16.84
CA LEU A 540 38.89 8.93 -17.18
C LEU A 540 38.26 10.05 -18.00
N TYR A 541 38.53 11.32 -17.65
CA TYR A 541 38.01 12.45 -18.41
C TYR A 541 38.52 12.48 -19.85
N ARG A 542 39.80 12.20 -20.09
CA ARG A 542 40.36 12.08 -21.45
C ARG A 542 39.72 10.93 -22.23
N ASP A 543 39.52 9.79 -21.57
CA ASP A 543 38.90 8.62 -22.19
C ASP A 543 37.43 8.93 -22.58
N LEU A 544 36.66 9.57 -21.69
CA LEU A 544 35.29 10.03 -21.98
C LEU A 544 35.24 11.11 -23.08
N HIS A 545 36.28 11.93 -23.21
CA HIS A 545 36.43 12.91 -24.29
C HIS A 545 36.79 12.25 -25.65
N GLY A 546 37.05 10.94 -25.69
CA GLY A 546 37.50 10.25 -26.89
C GLY A 546 38.98 10.45 -27.21
N SER A 547 39.75 11.05 -26.28
CA SER A 547 41.21 11.08 -26.31
C SER A 547 41.77 9.78 -25.73
N TRP A 548 41.38 8.66 -26.35
CA TRP A 548 41.78 7.32 -25.92
C TRP A 548 43.30 7.21 -25.99
N THR A 549 43.92 6.97 -24.84
CA THR A 549 45.32 6.55 -24.80
C THR A 549 45.32 5.02 -24.70
N PRO A 550 45.76 4.30 -25.75
CA PRO A 550 45.83 2.85 -25.69
C PRO A 550 46.63 2.45 -24.46
N SER A 551 46.04 1.68 -23.56
CA SER A 551 46.79 1.03 -22.50
C SER A 551 47.89 0.20 -23.14
N ALA A 552 49.12 0.31 -22.63
CA ALA A 552 50.20 -0.61 -22.96
C ALA A 552 49.63 -2.05 -22.92
N GLN A 553 49.80 -2.75 -24.04
CA GLN A 553 49.26 -4.07 -24.33
C GLN A 553 49.23 -4.95 -23.08
N ILE A 554 48.05 -5.41 -22.69
CA ILE A 554 47.95 -6.61 -21.86
C ILE A 554 48.48 -7.74 -22.75
N GLN A 555 49.77 -8.07 -22.59
CA GLN A 555 50.31 -9.30 -23.16
C GLN A 555 49.51 -10.45 -22.57
N PRO A 556 48.91 -11.32 -23.39
CA PRO A 556 48.30 -12.54 -22.88
C PRO A 556 49.41 -13.32 -22.16
N ALA A 557 49.15 -13.69 -20.91
CA ALA A 557 50.04 -14.57 -20.16
C ALA A 557 50.20 -15.86 -20.98
N SER A 558 51.44 -16.14 -21.36
CA SER A 558 51.88 -17.37 -22.04
C SER A 558 51.76 -18.58 -21.15
#